data_AF-A0A2G6L3U9-F1
#
_entry.id   AF-A0A2G6L3U9-F1
#
_cell.length_a   1.000
_cell.length_b   1.000
_cell.length_c   1.000
_cell.angle_alpha   90.00
_cell.angle_beta   90.00
_cell.angle_gamma   90.00
#
_symmetry.space_group_name_H-M   'P 1'
#
loop_
_entity.id
_entity.type
_entity.pdbx_description
1 polymer ?
#
loop_
_entity_poly.entity_id
_entity_poly.type
_entity_poly.pdbx_seq_one_letter_code
_entity_poly.pdbx_strand_id
1 'polypeptide(L)'
;MILDIDAGNTFIKWRLSDGRRGRLLTADLTDAGVRDWGSGLDQVRVASVAGEPVNQTIKQYCNRFGLPMPRFARTKAVAAGVTNSYTNPSRMGVDRWLAMLAAYNDAHAECCVVDCGSAITVDYISATGEHLGGYIIPGLRLMQRGLLSNTAEILVDQAVEGFDILPGKHTSAAVMHGINFTFQALVEKIIKDTGGCHLYITGGDGELFHHLAGGGRLIPDLVLDGLPWGIEN
;
A
#
# COMPACT_ATOMS: atom_id res chain seq x y z
N MET A 1 -22.05 4.71 11.78
CA MET A 1 -20.58 4.49 11.81
C MET A 1 -20.11 3.86 10.50
N ILE A 2 -18.89 4.17 10.03
CA ILE A 2 -18.34 3.61 8.78
C ILE A 2 -17.17 2.68 9.08
N LEU A 3 -17.13 1.53 8.42
CA LEU A 3 -15.97 0.63 8.38
C LEU A 3 -15.27 0.74 7.02
N ASP A 4 -13.99 1.08 7.07
CA ASP A 4 -13.09 1.13 5.93
C ASP A 4 -12.12 -0.04 6.00
N ILE A 5 -11.95 -0.74 4.88
CA ILE A 5 -11.09 -1.91 4.75
C ILE A 5 -10.16 -1.72 3.55
N ASP A 6 -8.87 -1.96 3.75
CA ASP A 6 -7.86 -2.13 2.73
C ASP A 6 -7.38 -3.59 2.75
N ALA A 7 -7.86 -4.36 1.78
CA ALA A 7 -7.59 -5.78 1.64
C ALA A 7 -6.46 -6.00 0.62
N GLY A 8 -5.23 -6.08 1.15
CA GLY A 8 -4.04 -6.42 0.39
C GLY A 8 -3.76 -7.92 0.35
N ASN A 9 -2.77 -8.31 -0.44
CA ASN A 9 -2.35 -9.72 -0.59
C ASN A 9 -1.75 -10.32 0.70
N THR A 10 -1.10 -9.50 1.53
CA THR A 10 -0.43 -9.98 2.74
C THR A 10 -1.18 -9.60 4.01
N PHE A 11 -1.73 -8.39 4.06
CA PHE A 11 -2.46 -7.91 5.22
C PHE A 11 -3.78 -7.26 4.81
N ILE A 12 -4.76 -7.37 5.70
CA ILE A 12 -5.97 -6.56 5.69
C ILE A 12 -5.83 -5.52 6.79
N LYS A 13 -5.92 -4.25 6.43
CA LYS A 13 -6.02 -3.12 7.36
C LYS A 13 -7.46 -2.65 7.41
N TRP A 14 -7.91 -2.19 8.56
CA TRP A 14 -9.25 -1.62 8.69
C TRP A 14 -9.29 -0.52 9.73
N ARG A 15 -10.25 0.40 9.55
CA ARG A 15 -10.57 1.43 10.54
C ARG A 15 -12.07 1.67 10.61
N LEU A 16 -12.52 2.06 11.79
CA LEU A 16 -13.84 2.58 12.04
C LEU A 16 -13.80 4.10 12.11
N SER A 17 -14.90 4.75 11.73
CA SER A 17 -15.03 6.21 11.76
C SER A 17 -14.90 6.83 13.17
N ASP A 18 -14.92 6.02 14.23
CA ASP A 18 -14.67 6.44 15.61
C ASP A 18 -13.18 6.37 16.02
N GLY A 19 -12.30 6.02 15.10
CA GLY A 19 -10.84 6.00 15.28
C GLY A 19 -10.26 4.63 15.64
N ARG A 20 -11.09 3.64 16.01
CA ARG A 20 -10.63 2.26 16.20
C ARG A 20 -10.09 1.70 14.90
N ARG A 21 -9.01 0.94 14.97
CA ARG A 21 -8.35 0.37 13.80
C ARG A 21 -7.66 -0.93 14.14
N GLY A 22 -7.38 -1.72 13.11
CA GLY A 22 -6.69 -2.99 13.26
C GLY A 22 -6.05 -3.47 11.97
N ARG A 23 -5.27 -4.53 12.11
CA ARG A 23 -4.56 -5.20 11.02
C ARG A 23 -4.54 -6.70 11.30
N LEU A 24 -4.76 -7.50 10.27
CA LEU A 24 -4.61 -8.94 10.30
C LEU A 24 -3.88 -9.42 9.06
N LEU A 25 -3.28 -10.62 9.13
CA LEU A 25 -2.81 -11.30 7.92
C LEU A 25 -4.02 -11.66 7.05
N THR A 26 -3.90 -11.50 5.74
CA THR A 26 -4.97 -11.85 4.79
C THR A 26 -5.30 -13.34 4.87
N ALA A 27 -4.29 -14.18 5.14
CA ALA A 27 -4.48 -15.61 5.36
C ALA A 27 -5.27 -15.95 6.64
N ASP A 28 -5.30 -15.02 7.62
CA ASP A 28 -5.97 -15.20 8.92
C ASP A 28 -7.36 -14.53 8.95
N LEU A 29 -7.97 -14.29 7.77
CA LEU A 29 -9.31 -13.74 7.63
C LEU A 29 -10.38 -14.75 8.12
N THR A 30 -10.53 -14.79 9.44
CA THR A 30 -11.36 -15.73 10.21
C THR A 30 -12.44 -14.99 11.00
N ASP A 31 -13.41 -15.73 11.55
CA ASP A 31 -14.42 -15.23 12.48
C ASP A 31 -13.85 -14.34 13.58
N ALA A 32 -12.74 -14.76 14.18
CA ALA A 32 -12.07 -14.02 15.25
C ALA A 32 -11.46 -12.72 14.74
N GLY A 33 -10.83 -12.78 13.56
CA GLY A 33 -10.16 -11.63 12.94
C GLY A 33 -11.09 -10.48 12.53
N VAL A 34 -12.40 -10.75 12.41
CA VAL A 34 -13.40 -9.74 12.04
C VAL A 34 -14.32 -9.32 13.19
N ARG A 35 -14.15 -9.88 14.41
CA ARG A 35 -14.98 -9.49 15.58
C ARG A 35 -14.87 -8.01 15.91
N ASP A 36 -13.70 -7.43 15.68
CA ASP A 36 -13.40 -6.05 16.03
C ASP A 36 -13.97 -5.03 15.03
N TRP A 37 -14.57 -5.49 13.92
CA TRP A 37 -15.28 -4.64 12.96
C TRP A 37 -16.55 -3.99 13.54
N GLY A 38 -16.98 -4.45 14.73
CA GLY A 38 -18.06 -3.82 15.48
C GLY A 38 -19.46 -4.15 14.95
N SER A 39 -20.44 -3.34 15.34
CA SER A 39 -21.85 -3.45 14.94
C SER A 39 -22.46 -2.06 14.81
N GLY A 40 -23.69 -1.96 14.28
CA GLY A 40 -24.36 -0.66 14.09
C GLY A 40 -23.67 0.22 13.04
N LEU A 41 -23.06 -0.41 12.02
CA LEU A 41 -22.43 0.28 10.91
C LEU A 41 -23.49 0.74 9.91
N ASP A 42 -23.32 1.94 9.36
CA ASP A 42 -24.13 2.45 8.26
C ASP A 42 -23.56 2.00 6.91
N GLN A 43 -22.23 1.87 6.83
CA GLN A 43 -21.52 1.53 5.59
C GLN A 43 -20.27 0.70 5.86
N VAL A 44 -19.96 -0.17 4.89
CA VAL A 44 -18.69 -0.88 4.78
C VAL A 44 -18.09 -0.56 3.41
N ARG A 45 -16.89 0.04 3.38
CA ARG A 45 -16.17 0.43 2.17
C ARG A 45 -14.87 -0.36 2.08
N VAL A 46 -14.57 -0.91 0.91
CA VAL A 46 -13.47 -1.87 0.73
C VAL A 46 -12.61 -1.49 -0.48
N ALA A 47 -11.33 -1.23 -0.25
CA ALA A 47 -10.30 -1.30 -1.26
C ALA A 47 -9.77 -2.74 -1.27
N SER A 48 -9.67 -3.38 -2.43
CA SER A 48 -9.17 -4.75 -2.48
C SER A 48 -8.35 -5.04 -3.72
N VAL A 49 -7.15 -5.53 -3.48
CA VAL A 49 -6.25 -6.15 -4.46
C VAL A 49 -5.93 -7.61 -4.09
N ALA A 50 -6.59 -8.16 -3.07
CA ALA A 50 -6.40 -9.51 -2.55
C ALA A 50 -7.14 -10.61 -3.38
N GLY A 51 -7.89 -10.22 -4.40
CA GLY A 51 -8.60 -11.11 -5.30
C GLY A 51 -9.98 -11.54 -4.83
N GLU A 52 -10.72 -12.19 -5.74
CA GLU A 52 -12.13 -12.52 -5.53
C GLU A 52 -12.42 -13.47 -4.35
N PRO A 53 -11.58 -14.48 -4.05
CA PRO A 53 -11.81 -15.33 -2.88
C PRO A 53 -11.88 -14.53 -1.58
N VAL A 54 -10.96 -13.59 -1.37
CA VAL A 54 -10.93 -12.73 -0.19
C VAL A 54 -12.16 -11.80 -0.17
N ASN A 55 -12.53 -11.23 -1.32
CA ASN A 55 -13.71 -10.37 -1.44
C ASN A 55 -15.01 -11.10 -1.07
N GLN A 56 -15.15 -12.35 -1.49
CA GLN A 56 -16.30 -13.18 -1.16
C GLN A 56 -16.34 -13.51 0.34
N THR A 57 -15.18 -13.81 0.94
CA THR A 57 -15.08 -14.00 2.39
C THR A 57 -15.49 -12.74 3.16
N ILE A 58 -15.06 -11.55 2.74
CA ILE A 58 -15.49 -10.27 3.35
C ILE A 58 -17.01 -10.10 3.26
N LYS A 59 -17.61 -10.36 2.08
CA LYS A 59 -19.08 -10.31 1.89
C LYS A 59 -19.81 -11.29 2.82
N GLN A 60 -19.31 -12.52 2.93
CA GLN A 60 -19.90 -13.55 3.79
C GLN A 60 -19.87 -13.14 5.26
N TYR A 61 -18.77 -12.55 5.73
CA TYR A 61 -18.71 -12.06 7.10
C TYR A 61 -19.63 -10.87 7.33
N CYS A 62 -19.70 -9.90 6.40
CA CYS A 62 -20.65 -8.80 6.53
C CYS A 62 -22.08 -9.34 6.67
N ASN A 63 -22.49 -10.28 5.80
CA ASN A 63 -23.81 -10.90 5.89
C ASN A 63 -24.02 -11.65 7.22
N ARG A 64 -23.05 -12.45 7.65
CA ARG A 64 -23.17 -13.28 8.85
C ARG A 64 -23.25 -12.47 10.15
N PHE A 65 -22.52 -11.35 10.23
CA PHE A 65 -22.51 -10.47 11.39
C PHE A 65 -23.56 -9.35 11.31
N GLY A 66 -24.42 -9.36 10.28
CA GLY A 66 -25.47 -8.35 10.10
C GLY A 66 -24.92 -6.95 9.79
N LEU A 67 -23.74 -6.87 9.19
CA LEU A 67 -23.14 -5.61 8.73
C LEU A 67 -23.71 -5.24 7.35
N PRO A 68 -23.69 -3.95 6.96
CA PRO A 68 -24.00 -3.53 5.60
C PRO A 68 -23.16 -4.28 4.57
N MET A 69 -23.75 -4.57 3.42
CA MET A 69 -23.02 -5.21 2.32
C MET A 69 -21.83 -4.32 1.88
N PRO A 70 -20.62 -4.90 1.72
CA PRO A 70 -19.43 -4.12 1.41
C PRO A 70 -19.51 -3.52 0.01
N ARG A 71 -19.24 -2.22 -0.07
CA ARG A 71 -19.06 -1.49 -1.32
C ARG A 71 -17.58 -1.53 -1.68
N PHE A 72 -17.26 -2.09 -2.83
CA PHE A 72 -15.89 -2.19 -3.31
C PHE A 72 -15.53 -0.96 -4.13
N ALA A 73 -14.40 -0.34 -3.80
CA ALA A 73 -13.86 0.79 -4.54
C ALA A 73 -13.44 0.37 -5.95
N ARG A 74 -13.53 1.30 -6.89
CA ARG A 74 -13.15 1.09 -8.29
C ARG A 74 -12.27 2.22 -8.77
N THR A 75 -11.30 1.87 -9.60
CA THR A 75 -10.48 2.84 -10.31
C THR A 75 -11.29 3.49 -11.44
N LYS A 76 -11.11 4.80 -11.61
CA LYS A 76 -11.83 5.61 -12.61
C LYS A 76 -10.83 6.37 -13.48
N ALA A 77 -11.31 6.86 -14.63
CA ALA A 77 -10.51 7.73 -15.50
C ALA A 77 -10.22 9.08 -14.83
N VAL A 78 -11.20 9.63 -14.12
CA VAL A 78 -11.08 10.87 -13.35
C VAL A 78 -11.86 10.72 -12.05
N ALA A 79 -11.29 11.13 -10.92
CA ALA A 79 -12.00 11.27 -9.65
C ALA A 79 -11.30 12.30 -8.77
N ALA A 80 -12.08 13.09 -8.02
CA ALA A 80 -11.56 14.02 -7.00
C ALA A 80 -10.40 14.91 -7.49
N GLY A 81 -10.52 15.46 -8.71
CA GLY A 81 -9.51 16.32 -9.32
C GLY A 81 -8.30 15.59 -9.92
N VAL A 82 -8.21 14.26 -9.78
CA VAL A 82 -7.09 13.47 -10.34
C VAL A 82 -7.52 12.77 -11.62
N THR A 83 -6.66 12.83 -12.64
CA THR A 83 -6.81 12.14 -13.93
C THR A 83 -5.84 10.97 -14.02
N ASN A 84 -6.35 9.79 -14.36
CA ASN A 84 -5.60 8.55 -14.48
C ASN A 84 -4.92 8.46 -15.85
N SER A 85 -3.59 8.30 -15.89
CA SER A 85 -2.83 8.14 -17.14
C SER A 85 -2.86 6.74 -17.76
N TYR A 86 -3.41 5.73 -17.10
CA TYR A 86 -3.50 4.41 -17.71
C TYR A 86 -4.47 4.46 -18.89
N THR A 87 -4.05 3.97 -20.05
CA THR A 87 -4.91 3.84 -21.24
C THR A 87 -6.20 3.07 -20.92
N ASN A 88 -6.12 2.09 -20.02
CA ASN A 88 -7.27 1.45 -19.40
C ASN A 88 -7.23 1.67 -17.88
N PRO A 89 -7.98 2.67 -17.35
CA PRO A 89 -7.99 2.97 -15.92
C PRO A 89 -8.35 1.78 -15.03
N SER A 90 -9.16 0.84 -15.51
CA SER A 90 -9.56 -0.33 -14.72
C SER A 90 -8.41 -1.31 -14.43
N ARG A 91 -7.24 -1.14 -15.08
CA ARG A 91 -6.04 -1.97 -14.86
C ARG A 91 -5.16 -1.45 -13.74
N MET A 92 -5.35 -0.20 -13.31
CA MET A 92 -4.60 0.35 -12.18
C MET A 92 -5.14 -0.22 -10.87
N GLY A 93 -4.22 -0.67 -10.01
CA GLY A 93 -4.54 -1.13 -8.66
C GLY A 93 -5.36 -0.09 -7.90
N VAL A 94 -6.44 -0.53 -7.27
CA VAL A 94 -7.35 0.38 -6.56
C VAL A 94 -6.68 1.01 -5.34
N ASP A 95 -5.75 0.30 -4.71
CA ASP A 95 -4.90 0.79 -3.63
C ASP A 95 -4.08 2.02 -4.06
N ARG A 96 -3.35 1.91 -5.18
CA ARG A 96 -2.59 3.03 -5.78
C ARG A 96 -3.48 4.19 -6.13
N TRP A 97 -4.61 3.90 -6.79
CA TRP A 97 -5.59 4.93 -7.17
C TRP A 97 -6.04 5.73 -5.95
N LEU A 98 -6.48 5.05 -4.89
CA LEU A 98 -6.97 5.71 -3.69
C LEU A 98 -5.88 6.49 -2.95
N ALA A 99 -4.66 5.97 -2.87
CA ALA A 99 -3.55 6.68 -2.27
C ALA A 99 -3.23 7.98 -3.01
N MET A 100 -3.26 7.98 -4.35
CA MET A 100 -3.11 9.20 -5.17
C MET A 100 -4.24 10.20 -4.94
N LEU A 101 -5.50 9.73 -4.87
CA LEU A 101 -6.63 10.60 -4.58
C LEU A 101 -6.47 11.29 -3.23
N ALA A 102 -6.09 10.53 -2.19
CA ALA A 102 -5.85 11.07 -0.85
C ALA A 102 -4.71 12.08 -0.83
N ALA A 103 -3.55 11.74 -1.41
CA ALA A 103 -2.40 12.61 -1.45
C ALA A 103 -2.67 13.93 -2.19
N TYR A 104 -3.31 13.86 -3.37
CA TYR A 104 -3.62 15.06 -4.14
C TYR A 104 -4.68 15.94 -3.46
N ASN A 105 -5.69 15.35 -2.81
CA ASN A 105 -6.70 16.13 -2.09
C ASN A 105 -6.22 16.68 -0.74
N ASP A 106 -5.06 16.24 -0.26
CA ASP A 106 -4.38 16.86 0.88
C ASP A 106 -3.40 17.97 0.44
N ALA A 107 -2.70 17.80 -0.69
CA ALA A 107 -1.73 18.79 -1.19
C ALA A 107 -2.36 19.91 -2.04
N HIS A 108 -3.32 19.56 -2.91
CA HIS A 108 -3.76 20.37 -4.05
C HIS A 108 -2.59 20.96 -4.88
N ALA A 109 -1.50 20.19 -4.99
CA ALA A 109 -0.26 20.57 -5.64
C ALA A 109 0.45 19.33 -6.20
N GLU A 110 1.58 19.55 -6.89
CA GLU A 110 2.43 18.46 -7.37
C GLU A 110 2.90 17.59 -6.19
N CYS A 111 2.70 16.28 -6.33
CA CYS A 111 3.05 15.33 -5.28
C CYS A 111 3.51 13.98 -5.82
N CYS A 112 4.25 13.26 -4.99
CA CYS A 112 4.69 11.90 -5.21
C CYS A 112 4.18 11.02 -4.07
N VAL A 113 3.59 9.88 -4.41
CA VAL A 113 3.13 8.88 -3.46
C VAL A 113 4.04 7.68 -3.53
N VAL A 114 4.57 7.25 -2.38
CA VAL A 114 5.36 6.03 -2.23
C VAL A 114 4.66 5.12 -1.23
N ASP A 115 4.16 3.98 -1.69
CA ASP A 115 3.63 2.92 -0.82
C ASP A 115 4.66 1.79 -0.71
N CYS A 116 5.26 1.61 0.46
CA CYS A 116 6.20 0.53 0.75
C CYS A 116 5.49 -0.69 1.35
N GLY A 117 4.61 -1.30 0.56
CA GLY A 117 3.88 -2.52 0.91
C GLY A 117 4.56 -3.81 0.44
N SER A 118 3.77 -4.86 0.19
CA SER A 118 4.27 -6.13 -0.38
C SER A 118 4.96 -5.95 -1.74
N ALA A 119 4.44 -5.00 -2.52
CA ALA A 119 5.16 -4.33 -3.59
C ALA A 119 5.37 -2.87 -3.16
N ILE A 120 6.47 -2.28 -3.61
CA ILE A 120 6.67 -0.84 -3.53
C ILE A 120 6.04 -0.22 -4.76
N THR A 121 5.19 0.80 -4.56
CA THR A 121 4.65 1.59 -5.67
C THR A 121 5.07 3.04 -5.52
N VAL A 122 5.31 3.68 -6.66
CA VAL A 122 5.61 5.10 -6.75
C VAL A 122 4.68 5.69 -7.79
N ASP A 123 4.01 6.79 -7.49
CA ASP A 123 3.10 7.47 -8.40
C ASP A 123 3.34 8.99 -8.32
N TYR A 124 3.51 9.63 -9.48
CA TYR A 124 3.71 11.07 -9.58
C TYR A 124 2.43 11.76 -10.07
N ILE A 125 2.03 12.83 -9.40
CA ILE A 125 0.84 13.62 -9.74
C ILE A 125 1.28 15.06 -9.96
N SER A 126 0.89 15.64 -11.09
CA SER A 126 1.17 17.05 -11.42
C SER A 126 0.34 18.01 -10.56
N ALA A 127 0.71 19.29 -10.56
CA ALA A 127 -0.06 20.33 -9.86
C ALA A 127 -1.52 20.43 -10.34
N THR A 128 -1.80 20.06 -11.60
CA THR A 128 -3.16 20.05 -12.18
C THR A 128 -3.91 18.74 -11.95
N GLY A 129 -3.36 17.81 -11.17
CA GLY A 129 -3.99 16.54 -10.85
C GLY A 129 -3.81 15.46 -11.92
N GLU A 130 -2.90 15.64 -12.88
CA GLU A 130 -2.59 14.58 -13.84
C GLU A 130 -1.65 13.55 -13.22
N HIS A 131 -2.05 12.28 -13.18
CA HIS A 131 -1.13 11.20 -12.81
C HIS A 131 -0.10 11.02 -13.93
N LEU A 132 1.15 11.42 -13.72
CA LEU A 132 2.23 11.40 -14.71
C LEU A 132 2.81 9.99 -14.95
N GLY A 133 2.31 8.99 -14.23
CA GLY A 133 2.82 7.63 -14.26
C GLY A 133 3.57 7.27 -12.99
N GLY A 134 4.13 6.05 -12.97
CA GLY A 134 4.67 5.49 -11.76
C GLY A 134 5.37 4.15 -11.97
N TYR A 135 5.81 3.57 -10.86
CA TYR A 135 6.54 2.30 -10.81
C TYR A 135 5.84 1.29 -9.91
N ILE A 136 6.01 0.00 -10.23
CA ILE A 136 5.70 -1.12 -9.34
C ILE A 136 7.00 -1.94 -9.22
N ILE A 137 7.49 -2.06 -7.99
CA ILE A 137 8.78 -2.66 -7.66
C ILE A 137 8.52 -3.73 -6.60
N PRO A 138 9.18 -4.90 -6.63
CA PRO A 138 9.02 -5.87 -5.55
C PRO A 138 9.41 -5.24 -4.20
N GLY A 139 8.62 -5.45 -3.15
CA GLY A 139 8.98 -5.02 -1.80
C GLY A 139 10.15 -5.84 -1.24
N LEU A 140 10.73 -5.39 -0.12
CA LEU A 140 11.96 -6.00 0.45
C LEU A 140 11.83 -7.51 0.66
N ARG A 141 10.73 -7.94 1.28
CA ARG A 141 10.43 -9.36 1.52
C ARG A 141 10.19 -10.14 0.22
N LEU A 142 9.62 -9.49 -0.80
CA LEU A 142 9.37 -10.12 -2.09
C LEU A 142 10.66 -10.29 -2.88
N MET A 143 11.57 -9.31 -2.85
CA MET A 143 12.91 -9.44 -3.42
C MET A 143 13.66 -10.61 -2.77
N GLN A 144 13.66 -10.67 -1.44
CA GLN A 144 14.30 -11.76 -0.70
C GLN A 144 13.70 -13.13 -1.06
N ARG A 145 12.36 -13.26 -0.98
CA ARG A 145 11.68 -14.52 -1.33
C ARG A 145 11.92 -14.93 -2.76
N GLY A 146 11.87 -13.98 -3.70
CA GLY A 146 12.07 -14.22 -5.12
C GLY A 146 13.46 -14.75 -5.45
N LEU A 147 14.50 -14.26 -4.77
CA LEU A 147 15.85 -14.82 -4.86
C LEU A 147 15.86 -16.26 -4.32
N LEU A 148 15.44 -16.44 -3.06
CA LEU A 148 15.49 -17.75 -2.38
C LEU A 148 14.67 -18.84 -3.09
N SER A 149 13.55 -18.50 -3.71
CA SER A 149 12.69 -19.48 -4.37
C SER A 149 13.19 -19.92 -5.75
N ASN A 150 14.09 -19.16 -6.38
CA ASN A 150 14.51 -19.39 -7.78
C ASN A 150 16.00 -19.73 -7.93
N THR A 151 16.74 -19.83 -6.82
CA THR A 151 18.17 -20.16 -6.84
C THR A 151 18.48 -21.26 -5.83
N ALA A 152 18.81 -22.46 -6.31
CA ALA A 152 19.03 -23.63 -5.45
C ALA A 152 20.25 -23.49 -4.50
N GLU A 153 21.22 -22.63 -4.85
CA GLU A 153 22.49 -22.51 -4.11
C GLU A 153 22.55 -21.29 -3.18
N ILE A 154 21.58 -20.37 -3.22
CA ILE A 154 21.55 -19.21 -2.31
C ILE A 154 20.85 -19.64 -1.03
N LEU A 155 21.64 -19.95 -0.01
CA LEU A 155 21.17 -20.23 1.34
C LEU A 155 21.40 -19.00 2.22
N VAL A 156 20.30 -18.47 2.77
CA VAL A 156 20.34 -17.45 3.83
C VAL A 156 20.17 -18.19 5.16
N ASP A 157 21.30 -18.50 5.78
CA ASP A 157 21.42 -19.37 6.96
C ASP A 157 21.80 -18.60 8.24
N GLN A 158 22.06 -17.30 8.12
CA GLN A 158 22.53 -16.43 9.18
C GLN A 158 21.66 -15.18 9.23
N ALA A 159 21.31 -14.75 10.44
CA ALA A 159 20.65 -13.48 10.65
C ALA A 159 21.60 -12.34 10.27
N VAL A 160 21.09 -11.37 9.51
CA VAL A 160 21.77 -10.11 9.22
C VAL A 160 21.07 -9.03 10.03
N GLU A 161 21.81 -8.37 10.91
CA GLU A 161 21.27 -7.34 11.79
C GLU A 161 21.35 -5.97 11.13
N GLY A 162 20.30 -5.16 11.33
CA GLY A 162 20.27 -3.77 10.92
C GLY A 162 20.11 -3.52 9.41
N PHE A 163 20.17 -2.25 9.06
CA PHE A 163 20.16 -1.77 7.67
C PHE A 163 21.59 -1.38 7.27
N ASP A 164 22.21 -2.19 6.42
CA ASP A 164 23.54 -1.94 5.84
C ASP A 164 23.49 -2.10 4.32
N ILE A 165 24.28 -1.30 3.63
CA ILE A 165 24.41 -1.23 2.16
C ILE A 165 25.83 -1.55 1.68
N LEU A 166 26.77 -1.81 2.59
CA LEU A 166 28.15 -2.18 2.24
C LEU A 166 28.19 -3.57 1.59
N PRO A 167 29.18 -3.86 0.73
CA PRO A 167 29.32 -5.20 0.14
C PRO A 167 29.39 -6.32 1.19
N GLY A 168 28.45 -7.26 1.13
CA GLY A 168 28.39 -8.39 2.04
C GLY A 168 29.57 -9.36 1.87
N LYS A 169 30.03 -9.95 2.98
CA LYS A 169 31.18 -10.88 3.01
C LYS A 169 30.81 -12.35 3.15
N HIS A 170 29.51 -12.65 3.17
CA HIS A 170 28.92 -13.99 3.14
C HIS A 170 27.55 -13.91 2.47
N THR A 171 27.00 -15.05 2.04
CA THR A 171 25.78 -15.12 1.22
C THR A 171 24.60 -14.36 1.83
N SER A 172 24.32 -14.60 3.12
CA SER A 172 23.23 -13.91 3.85
C SER A 172 23.37 -12.38 3.80
N ALA A 173 24.58 -11.84 4.08
CA ALA A 173 24.84 -10.41 3.99
C ALA A 173 24.80 -9.90 2.55
N ALA A 174 25.34 -10.65 1.58
CA ALA A 174 25.34 -10.23 0.18
C ALA A 174 23.90 -10.07 -0.35
N VAL A 175 22.99 -10.98 0.02
CA VAL A 175 21.57 -10.89 -0.31
C VAL A 175 20.91 -9.70 0.38
N MET A 176 21.02 -9.62 1.71
CA MET A 176 20.33 -8.58 2.48
C MET A 176 20.85 -7.17 2.17
N HIS A 177 22.16 -7.00 2.08
CA HIS A 177 22.78 -5.71 1.76
C HIS A 177 22.49 -5.31 0.30
N GLY A 178 22.40 -6.27 -0.63
CA GLY A 178 21.99 -5.98 -2.01
C GLY A 178 20.56 -5.46 -2.11
N ILE A 179 19.64 -6.03 -1.32
CA ILE A 179 18.25 -5.56 -1.22
C ILE A 179 18.22 -4.15 -0.61
N ASN A 180 18.93 -3.93 0.51
CA ASN A 180 19.01 -2.63 1.17
C ASN A 180 19.63 -1.56 0.24
N PHE A 181 20.70 -1.91 -0.47
CA PHE A 181 21.36 -1.05 -1.46
C PHE A 181 20.37 -0.61 -2.54
N THR A 182 19.58 -1.56 -3.07
CA THR A 182 18.55 -1.26 -4.07
C THR A 182 17.47 -0.34 -3.52
N PHE A 183 17.03 -0.57 -2.28
CA PHE A 183 16.04 0.26 -1.61
C PHE A 183 16.55 1.67 -1.32
N GLN A 184 17.78 1.81 -0.83
CA GLN A 184 18.46 3.09 -0.62
C GLN A 184 18.59 3.87 -1.93
N ALA A 185 19.04 3.22 -3.00
CA ALA A 185 19.17 3.84 -4.32
C ALA A 185 17.81 4.30 -4.87
N LEU A 186 16.73 3.53 -4.63
CA LEU A 186 15.37 3.95 -4.95
C LEU A 186 15.01 5.22 -4.17
N VAL A 187 15.17 5.23 -2.84
CA VAL A 187 14.89 6.37 -1.97
C VAL A 187 15.60 7.64 -2.48
N GLU A 188 16.92 7.55 -2.71
CA GLU A 188 17.74 8.66 -3.20
C GLU A 188 17.26 9.17 -4.56
N LYS A 189 16.91 8.26 -5.47
CA LYS A 189 16.38 8.60 -6.78
C LYS A 189 15.03 9.31 -6.68
N ILE A 190 14.11 8.81 -5.86
CA ILE A 190 12.80 9.45 -5.65
C ILE A 190 12.96 10.85 -5.06
N ILE A 191 13.76 11.03 -4.01
CA ILE A 191 13.99 12.36 -3.42
C ILE A 191 14.52 13.33 -4.47
N LYS A 192 15.51 12.89 -5.26
CA LYS A 192 16.07 13.70 -6.34
C LYS A 192 15.02 14.09 -7.37
N ASP A 193 14.15 13.16 -7.76
CA ASP A 193 13.11 13.36 -8.78
C ASP A 193 11.95 14.21 -8.27
N THR A 194 11.59 14.10 -6.98
CA THR A 194 10.56 14.95 -6.37
C THR A 194 10.95 16.41 -6.35
N GLY A 195 12.25 16.75 -6.30
CA GLY A 195 12.73 18.13 -6.43
C GLY A 195 12.13 19.12 -5.42
N GLY A 196 11.59 18.64 -4.29
CA GLY A 196 10.87 19.45 -3.31
C GLY A 196 9.34 19.45 -3.41
N CYS A 197 8.74 18.67 -4.32
CA CYS A 197 7.29 18.44 -4.35
C CYS A 197 6.83 17.68 -3.10
N HIS A 198 5.50 17.62 -2.88
CA HIS A 198 4.97 16.96 -1.71
C HIS A 198 5.18 15.44 -1.78
N LEU A 199 5.97 14.89 -0.86
CA LEU A 199 6.21 13.44 -0.76
C LEU A 199 5.29 12.81 0.29
N TYR A 200 4.44 11.88 -0.12
CA TYR A 200 3.58 11.07 0.73
C TYR A 200 4.10 9.65 0.80
N ILE A 201 4.23 9.12 2.00
CA ILE A 201 4.80 7.79 2.25
C ILE A 201 3.79 6.97 3.02
N THR A 202 3.58 5.72 2.61
CA THR A 202 2.73 4.76 3.31
C THR A 202 3.31 3.34 3.20
N GLY A 203 2.54 2.35 3.61
CA GLY A 203 2.94 0.95 3.55
C GLY A 203 3.67 0.45 4.79
N GLY A 204 3.90 -0.86 4.85
CA GLY A 204 4.45 -1.53 6.03
C GLY A 204 5.92 -1.22 6.28
N ASP A 205 6.70 -1.00 5.22
CA ASP A 205 8.11 -0.61 5.28
C ASP A 205 8.27 0.93 5.06
N GLY A 206 7.16 1.69 5.18
CA GLY A 206 7.13 3.13 4.95
C GLY A 206 7.90 3.95 6.00
N GLU A 207 7.98 3.47 7.25
CA GLU A 207 8.82 4.09 8.29
C GLU A 207 10.30 4.07 7.91
N LEU A 208 10.77 2.95 7.34
CA LEU A 208 12.14 2.83 6.87
C LEU A 208 12.39 3.78 5.69
N PHE A 209 11.47 3.83 4.72
CA PHE A 209 11.57 4.77 3.60
C PHE A 209 11.65 6.23 4.11
N HIS A 210 10.75 6.60 5.02
CA HIS A 210 10.70 7.94 5.59
C HIS A 210 11.97 8.32 6.34
N HIS A 211 12.53 7.38 7.11
CA HIS A 211 13.80 7.58 7.80
C HIS A 211 14.95 7.83 6.81
N LEU A 212 15.10 6.97 5.80
CA LEU A 212 16.15 7.10 4.79
C LEU A 212 15.98 8.35 3.93
N ALA A 213 14.74 8.77 3.69
CA ALA A 213 14.44 9.96 2.93
C ALA A 213 14.73 11.27 3.68
N GLY A 214 14.76 11.24 5.02
CA GLY A 214 14.96 12.43 5.84
C GLY A 214 13.83 13.47 5.73
N GLY A 215 12.66 13.08 5.21
CA GLY A 215 11.55 13.99 4.92
C GLY A 215 10.30 13.30 4.33
N GLY A 216 9.31 14.11 3.96
CA GLY A 216 8.00 13.64 3.49
C GLY A 216 6.98 13.42 4.61
N ARG A 217 5.75 13.08 4.24
CA ARG A 217 4.63 12.83 5.17
C ARG A 217 4.34 11.33 5.21
N LEU A 218 4.66 10.69 6.33
CA LEU A 218 4.27 9.30 6.59
C LEU A 218 2.80 9.24 7.02
N ILE A 219 1.95 8.61 6.22
CA ILE A 219 0.51 8.45 6.46
C ILE A 219 0.15 6.95 6.36
N PRO A 220 0.12 6.20 7.49
CA PRO A 220 -0.06 4.75 7.46
C PRO A 220 -1.37 4.25 6.83
N ASP A 221 -2.40 5.10 6.85
CA ASP A 221 -3.77 4.80 6.42
C ASP A 221 -4.16 5.54 5.12
N LEU A 222 -3.17 5.99 4.32
CA LEU A 222 -3.40 6.83 3.13
C LEU A 222 -4.37 6.20 2.11
N VAL A 223 -4.30 4.88 1.90
CA VAL A 223 -5.24 4.15 1.03
C VAL A 223 -6.68 4.26 1.56
N LEU A 224 -6.85 4.14 2.88
CA LEU A 224 -8.15 4.26 3.53
C LEU A 224 -8.67 5.70 3.46
N ASP A 225 -7.80 6.70 3.47
CA ASP A 225 -8.15 8.11 3.27
C ASP A 225 -8.72 8.36 1.87
N GLY A 226 -8.32 7.55 0.88
CA GLY A 226 -8.83 7.64 -0.49
C GLY A 226 -10.21 7.03 -0.71
N LEU A 227 -10.65 6.12 0.17
CA LEU A 227 -11.90 5.34 0.01
C LEU A 227 -13.15 6.19 -0.29
N PRO A 228 -13.39 7.35 0.35
CA PRO A 228 -14.56 8.18 0.05
C PRO A 228 -14.74 8.51 -1.44
N TRP A 229 -13.65 8.62 -2.21
CA TRP A 229 -13.70 8.94 -3.63
C TRP A 229 -13.70 7.71 -4.55
N GLY A 230 -13.30 6.54 -4.03
CA GLY A 230 -13.26 5.28 -4.78
C GLY A 230 -14.59 4.54 -4.83
N ILE A 231 -15.50 4.83 -3.91
CA ILE A 231 -16.83 4.21 -3.83
C ILE A 231 -17.79 4.99 -4.75
N GLU A 232 -18.52 4.29 -5.61
CA GLU A 232 -19.64 4.88 -6.38
C GLU A 232 -20.75 5.26 -5.41
N ASN A 233 -21.42 6.42 -5.61
CA ASN A 233 -22.56 6.84 -4.80
C ASN A 233 -23.79 5.97 -5.03
#